data_AF-A0A936BTA2-F1
#
_entry.id   AF-A0A936BTA2-F1
#
_cell.length_a   1.000
_cell.length_b   1.000
_cell.length_c   1.000
_cell.angle_alpha   90.00
_cell.angle_beta   90.00
_cell.angle_gamma   90.00
#
_symmetry.space_group_name_H-M   'P 1'
#
loop_
_entity.id
_entity.type
_entity.pdbx_description
1 polymer ?
#
loop_
_entity_poly.entity_id
_entity_poly.type
_entity_poly.pdbx_seq_one_letter_code
_entity_poly.pdbx_strand_id
1 'polypeptide(L)'
;MTLYDLLAAFRNVRWHQLLGKRRLLAGEPLVRERGLVGGVRYWDAQCDDARLTLATARDAMRHGAQVATWTRVTALAKADGRVAGAHLEDALTGAIGTVTAAVTVNATGPWGDQLRRLEDPATQPLLRPTKGVHVLVRRDRLGHEDAITLTSPIDGRVMFVLPWGDFSYIGTTDTDTTESPDEVAATADDIVYLLRSANSAFPNARLGEADVLATWAGLRPLVAPEAAMRASSVSREHLIVEGSGGMLTIAGGKLTTYRVMAAEVVDAVMQRLEAQGYPRVGRPPTDQTPLPGGEAADLEPLGSPGLELGLPIDTVNHLVRLYGTECAAIFNLVEKDRTLLQPLDPRHPAIQAEVLHVVRRELACRVEDVLVRRLHLYYEVPDHGAAAAATVAALMGRELGWDLEHSAREAERYRAGLSRS
;
A
#
# COMPACT_ATOMS: atom_id res chain seq x y z
N MET A 1 -3.90 -3.52 27.98
CA MET A 1 -3.31 -2.30 27.39
C MET A 1 -2.01 -1.89 28.06
N THR A 2 -1.87 -1.90 29.39
CA THR A 2 -0.57 -1.64 30.05
C THR A 2 0.59 -2.46 29.48
N LEU A 3 0.38 -3.75 29.19
CA LEU A 3 1.42 -4.57 28.54
C LEU A 3 1.81 -4.05 27.14
N TYR A 4 0.84 -3.59 26.35
CA TYR A 4 1.10 -2.99 25.03
C TYR A 4 1.97 -1.74 25.19
N ASP A 5 1.63 -0.88 26.16
CA ASP A 5 2.40 0.34 26.42
C ASP A 5 3.84 0.04 26.85
N LEU A 6 4.02 -0.98 27.70
CA LEU A 6 5.34 -1.41 28.17
C LEU A 6 6.20 -2.03 27.06
N LEU A 7 5.60 -2.83 26.18
CA LEU A 7 6.31 -3.49 25.07
C LEU A 7 6.82 -2.49 24.03
N ALA A 8 6.17 -1.34 23.89
CA ALA A 8 6.68 -0.24 23.07
C ALA A 8 7.86 0.51 23.71
N ALA A 9 8.30 0.13 24.92
CA ALA A 9 9.48 0.67 25.60
C ALA A 9 9.52 2.22 25.64
N PHE A 10 8.40 2.85 25.99
CA PHE A 10 8.21 4.31 26.03
C PHE A 10 8.30 5.03 24.67
N ARG A 11 8.26 4.29 23.55
CA ARG A 11 8.18 4.86 22.19
C ARG A 11 6.74 5.10 21.72
N ASN A 12 5.75 4.85 22.58
CA ASN A 12 4.37 5.20 22.25
C ASN A 12 4.24 6.71 22.09
N VAL A 13 3.36 7.12 21.16
CA VAL A 13 2.98 8.52 21.01
C VAL A 13 2.43 9.06 22.34
N ARG A 14 1.55 8.30 23.00
CA ARG A 14 1.00 8.59 24.35
C ARG A 14 0.60 7.29 25.07
N TRP A 15 0.44 7.37 26.39
CA TRP A 15 -0.09 6.29 27.24
C TRP A 15 -1.59 6.09 27.05
N HIS A 16 -2.05 4.83 27.08
CA HIS A 16 -3.47 4.49 26.94
C HIS A 16 -4.38 5.22 27.94
N GLN A 17 -5.64 5.42 27.56
CA GLN A 17 -6.67 6.07 28.37
C GLN A 17 -7.86 5.13 28.57
N LEU A 18 -8.29 4.99 29.82
CA LEU A 18 -9.57 4.36 30.15
C LEU A 18 -10.68 5.40 30.01
N LEU A 19 -11.71 5.07 29.24
CA LEU A 19 -12.85 5.93 28.99
C LEU A 19 -14.09 5.32 29.65
N GLY A 20 -14.70 6.04 30.59
CA GLY A 20 -16.04 5.70 31.07
C GLY A 20 -17.09 5.92 29.97
N LYS A 21 -18.22 5.21 30.05
CA LYS A 21 -19.32 5.26 29.07
C LYS A 21 -19.67 6.67 28.58
N ARG A 22 -19.89 7.62 29.50
CA ARG A 22 -20.27 9.01 29.17
C ARG A 22 -19.21 9.73 28.33
N ARG A 23 -17.93 9.52 28.64
CA ARG A 23 -16.82 10.14 27.91
C ARG A 23 -16.64 9.52 26.53
N LEU A 24 -16.82 8.20 26.41
CA LEU A 24 -16.77 7.51 25.13
C LEU A 24 -17.87 8.03 24.20
N LEU A 25 -19.13 8.02 24.64
CA LEU A 25 -20.26 8.47 23.82
C LEU A 25 -20.24 9.98 23.52
N ALA A 26 -19.49 10.78 24.28
CA ALA A 26 -19.29 12.19 23.95
C ALA A 26 -18.34 12.38 22.76
N GLY A 27 -17.36 11.49 22.57
CA GLY A 27 -16.47 11.51 21.40
C GLY A 27 -16.99 10.68 20.23
N GLU A 28 -17.71 9.61 20.53
CA GLU A 28 -18.18 8.61 19.55
C GLU A 28 -19.70 8.39 19.70
N PRO A 29 -20.53 9.39 19.36
CA PRO A 29 -21.95 9.41 19.73
C PRO A 29 -22.80 8.37 19.02
N LEU A 30 -22.34 7.86 17.87
CA LEU A 30 -23.08 6.87 17.07
C LEU A 30 -22.71 5.42 17.42
N VAL A 31 -21.73 5.21 18.30
CA VAL A 31 -21.41 3.88 18.82
C VAL A 31 -22.56 3.33 19.67
N ARG A 32 -22.82 2.03 19.56
CA ARG A 32 -23.88 1.32 20.28
C ARG A 32 -23.77 1.54 21.79
N GLU A 33 -24.78 2.22 22.35
CA GLU A 33 -24.88 2.46 23.79
C GLU A 33 -25.28 1.20 24.58
N ARG A 34 -26.14 0.34 24.01
CA ARG A 34 -26.67 -0.83 24.72
C ARG A 34 -25.55 -1.82 25.04
N GLY A 35 -25.36 -2.10 26.33
CA GLY A 35 -24.32 -3.00 26.83
C GLY A 35 -22.93 -2.37 26.94
N LEU A 36 -22.78 -1.08 26.60
CA LEU A 36 -21.51 -0.36 26.74
C LEU A 36 -21.22 -0.02 28.21
N VAL A 37 -20.10 -0.52 28.72
CA VAL A 37 -19.60 -0.19 30.08
C VAL A 37 -18.56 0.93 30.06
N GLY A 38 -17.88 1.11 28.94
CA GLY A 38 -16.74 2.02 28.74
C GLY A 38 -15.88 1.54 27.58
N GLY A 39 -14.66 2.06 27.45
CA GLY A 39 -13.71 1.62 26.45
C GLY A 39 -12.27 2.00 26.81
N VAL A 40 -11.35 1.62 25.93
CA VAL A 40 -9.93 1.96 26.06
C VAL A 40 -9.48 2.64 24.78
N ARG A 41 -8.85 3.81 24.90
CA ARG A 41 -8.20 4.51 23.81
C ARG A 41 -6.70 4.26 23.91
N TYR A 42 -6.06 3.88 22.82
CA TYR A 42 -4.62 3.71 22.70
C TYR A 42 -4.14 4.35 21.39
N TRP A 43 -2.83 4.45 21.19
CA TRP A 43 -2.24 5.08 20.01
C TRP A 43 -1.58 4.03 19.12
N ASP A 44 -1.88 4.13 17.84
CA ASP A 44 -1.29 3.34 16.77
C ASP A 44 -1.01 4.27 15.57
N ALA A 45 -0.43 3.75 14.51
CA ALA A 45 -0.11 4.51 13.31
C ALA A 45 -1.02 4.12 12.14
N GLN A 46 -1.50 5.11 11.40
CA GLN A 46 -2.04 4.93 10.07
C GLN A 46 -0.94 5.22 9.05
N CYS A 47 -0.89 4.42 7.99
CA CYS A 47 0.10 4.54 6.93
C CYS A 47 -0.58 4.34 5.58
N ASP A 48 -0.17 5.13 4.61
CA ASP A 48 -0.45 4.88 3.21
C ASP A 48 0.59 3.88 2.68
N ASP A 49 0.14 2.66 2.42
CA ASP A 49 1.00 1.53 2.05
C ASP A 49 1.60 1.69 0.65
N ALA A 50 0.83 2.22 -0.31
CA ALA A 50 1.29 2.51 -1.67
C ALA A 50 2.36 3.59 -1.66
N ARG A 51 2.15 4.68 -0.91
CA ARG A 51 3.12 5.78 -0.79
C ARG A 51 4.38 5.34 -0.03
N LEU A 52 4.27 4.54 1.03
CA LEU A 52 5.43 4.01 1.76
C LEU A 52 6.28 3.09 0.87
N THR A 53 5.64 2.21 0.11
CA THR A 53 6.30 1.30 -0.83
C THR A 53 7.06 2.09 -1.90
N LEU A 54 6.39 3.08 -2.49
CA LEU A 54 6.98 3.96 -3.49
C LEU A 54 8.15 4.78 -2.93
N ALA A 55 8.00 5.37 -1.75
CA ALA A 55 9.06 6.15 -1.12
C ALA A 55 10.31 5.30 -0.85
N THR A 56 10.13 4.03 -0.46
CA THR A 56 11.22 3.06 -0.31
C THR A 56 11.93 2.79 -1.64
N ALA A 57 11.18 2.56 -2.72
CA ALA A 57 11.76 2.33 -4.05
C ALA A 57 12.52 3.56 -4.58
N ARG A 58 11.95 4.76 -4.36
CA ARG A 58 12.58 6.03 -4.74
C ARG A 58 13.83 6.33 -3.93
N ASP A 59 13.85 5.97 -2.65
CA ASP A 59 15.05 6.09 -1.83
C ASP A 59 16.17 5.18 -2.35
N ALA A 60 15.85 3.95 -2.73
CA ALA A 60 16.80 3.06 -3.38
C ALA A 60 17.34 3.66 -4.69
N MET A 61 16.49 4.27 -5.52
CA MET A 61 16.92 4.97 -6.74
C MET A 61 17.84 6.15 -6.45
N ARG A 62 17.57 6.95 -5.40
CA ARG A 62 18.46 8.05 -4.96
C ARG A 62 19.85 7.53 -4.57
N HIS A 63 19.95 6.27 -4.14
CA HIS A 63 21.20 5.59 -3.82
C HIS A 63 21.76 4.73 -4.99
N GLY A 64 21.24 4.92 -6.22
CA GLY A 64 21.79 4.31 -7.43
C GLY A 64 21.17 2.96 -7.82
N ALA A 65 20.12 2.49 -7.14
CA ALA A 65 19.40 1.30 -7.57
C ALA A 65 18.65 1.57 -8.89
N GLN A 66 18.66 0.59 -9.79
CA GLN A 66 17.81 0.59 -10.97
C GLN A 66 16.48 -0.07 -10.62
N VAL A 67 15.38 0.65 -10.81
CA VAL A 67 14.03 0.17 -10.53
C VAL A 67 13.22 0.23 -11.82
N ALA A 68 12.65 -0.90 -12.21
CA ALA A 68 11.78 -1.03 -13.38
C ALA A 68 10.41 -1.55 -12.94
N THR A 69 9.38 -0.70 -13.07
CA THR A 69 7.98 -1.11 -12.94
C THR A 69 7.51 -1.75 -14.24
N TRP A 70 6.36 -2.42 -14.21
CA TRP A 70 5.78 -3.07 -15.40
C TRP A 70 6.71 -4.08 -16.09
N THR A 71 7.71 -4.61 -15.38
CA THR A 71 8.70 -5.57 -15.89
C THR A 71 8.51 -6.90 -15.18
N ARG A 72 7.98 -7.89 -15.89
CA ARG A 72 7.66 -9.22 -15.35
C ARG A 72 8.85 -10.16 -15.50
N VAL A 73 9.18 -10.92 -14.46
CA VAL A 73 10.06 -12.08 -14.58
C VAL A 73 9.27 -13.24 -15.18
N THR A 74 9.70 -13.73 -16.35
CA THR A 74 9.04 -14.83 -17.06
C THR A 74 9.75 -16.17 -16.86
N ALA A 75 11.06 -16.15 -16.62
CA ALA A 75 11.87 -17.32 -16.30
C ALA A 75 13.15 -16.92 -15.54
N LEU A 76 13.75 -17.88 -14.83
CA LEU A 76 15.05 -17.67 -14.17
C LEU A 76 16.18 -18.08 -15.11
N ALA A 77 17.18 -17.20 -15.26
CA ALA A 77 18.40 -17.53 -15.99
C ALA A 77 19.31 -18.36 -15.08
N LYS A 78 19.75 -19.53 -15.54
CA LYS A 78 20.58 -20.46 -14.75
C LYS A 78 21.93 -20.72 -15.41
N ALA A 79 22.98 -20.77 -14.61
CA ALA A 79 24.34 -21.16 -14.99
C ALA A 79 24.83 -22.24 -14.02
N ASP A 80 25.33 -23.38 -14.53
CA ASP A 80 25.79 -24.52 -13.74
C ASP A 80 24.80 -24.98 -12.65
N GLY A 81 23.51 -24.98 -12.99
CA GLY A 81 22.42 -25.36 -12.08
C GLY A 81 22.06 -24.31 -11.03
N ARG A 82 22.73 -23.15 -11.00
CA ARG A 82 22.45 -22.04 -10.08
C ARG A 82 21.73 -20.89 -10.77
N VAL A 83 20.90 -20.16 -10.04
CA VAL A 83 20.26 -18.94 -10.53
C VAL A 83 21.32 -17.84 -10.68
N ALA A 84 21.44 -17.30 -11.89
CA ALA A 84 22.40 -16.27 -12.26
C ALA A 84 21.74 -15.01 -12.82
N GLY A 85 20.41 -14.91 -12.74
CA GLY A 85 19.64 -13.82 -13.31
C GLY A 85 18.19 -14.19 -13.63
N ALA A 86 17.56 -13.39 -14.48
CA ALA A 86 16.17 -13.57 -14.88
C ALA A 86 15.93 -13.13 -16.33
N HIS A 87 15.00 -13.81 -16.99
CA HIS A 87 14.38 -13.37 -18.23
C HIS A 87 13.19 -12.47 -17.89
N LEU A 88 13.13 -11.33 -18.57
CA LEU A 88 12.21 -10.24 -18.30
C LEU A 88 11.33 -9.97 -19.52
N GLU A 89 10.10 -9.55 -19.26
CA GLU A 89 9.16 -9.01 -20.25
C GLU A 89 8.68 -7.64 -19.75
N ASP A 90 8.88 -6.60 -20.58
CA ASP A 90 8.24 -5.30 -20.39
C ASP A 90 6.77 -5.41 -20.78
N ALA A 91 5.87 -5.35 -19.81
CA ALA A 91 4.42 -5.46 -20.01
C ALA A 91 3.80 -4.23 -20.70
N LEU A 92 4.56 -3.15 -20.89
CA LEU A 92 4.13 -1.97 -21.65
C LEU A 92 4.37 -2.14 -23.15
N THR A 93 5.52 -2.71 -23.53
CA THR A 93 5.99 -2.78 -24.93
C THR A 93 6.04 -4.19 -25.51
N GLY A 94 6.02 -5.22 -24.67
CA GLY A 94 6.28 -6.61 -25.02
C GLY A 94 7.77 -6.93 -25.25
N ALA A 95 8.67 -5.97 -25.02
CA ALA A 95 10.10 -6.19 -25.16
C ALA A 95 10.59 -7.25 -24.16
N ILE A 96 11.42 -8.17 -24.64
CA ILE A 96 12.02 -9.22 -23.82
C ILE A 96 13.50 -8.94 -23.60
N GLY A 97 14.00 -9.30 -22.41
CA GLY A 97 15.38 -9.10 -22.04
C GLY A 97 15.88 -10.13 -21.03
N THR A 98 17.18 -10.07 -20.74
CA THR A 98 17.79 -10.87 -19.67
C THR A 98 18.62 -9.97 -18.79
N VAL A 99 18.51 -10.12 -17.48
CA VAL A 99 19.39 -9.49 -16.50
C VAL A 99 20.21 -10.58 -15.80
N THR A 100 21.49 -10.29 -15.55
CA THR A 100 22.38 -11.15 -14.77
C THR A 100 22.56 -10.58 -13.38
N ALA A 101 22.62 -11.44 -12.36
CA ALA A 101 22.82 -11.04 -10.98
C ALA A 101 23.67 -12.08 -10.22
N ALA A 102 24.55 -11.61 -9.36
CA ALA A 102 25.36 -12.45 -8.47
C ALA A 102 24.50 -13.14 -7.38
N VAL A 103 23.44 -12.47 -6.94
CA VAL A 103 22.45 -12.98 -5.99
C VAL A 103 21.07 -12.54 -6.45
N THR A 104 20.11 -13.46 -6.43
CA THR A 104 18.71 -13.19 -6.77
C THR A 104 17.84 -13.33 -5.52
N VAL A 105 16.98 -12.33 -5.28
CA VAL A 105 16.03 -12.32 -4.17
C VAL A 105 14.61 -12.35 -4.72
N ASN A 106 13.84 -13.34 -4.30
CA ASN A 106 12.40 -13.41 -4.46
C ASN A 106 11.70 -12.72 -3.28
N ALA A 107 11.12 -11.55 -3.56
CA ALA A 107 10.29 -10.79 -2.62
C ALA A 107 8.89 -10.54 -3.22
N THR A 108 8.35 -11.49 -3.99
CA THR A 108 7.10 -11.31 -4.74
C THR A 108 5.83 -11.59 -3.93
N GLY A 109 5.86 -11.39 -2.60
CA GLY A 109 4.70 -11.52 -1.72
C GLY A 109 3.85 -12.78 -1.96
N PRO A 110 2.54 -12.66 -2.24
CA PRO A 110 1.67 -13.82 -2.47
C PRO A 110 1.99 -14.61 -3.76
N TRP A 111 2.77 -14.05 -4.69
CA TRP A 111 3.30 -14.78 -5.84
C TRP A 111 4.56 -15.61 -5.50
N GLY A 112 5.06 -15.57 -4.26
CA GLY A 112 6.34 -16.15 -3.86
C GLY A 112 6.55 -17.60 -4.31
N ASP A 113 5.55 -18.46 -4.14
CA ASP A 113 5.63 -19.87 -4.58
C ASP A 113 5.60 -20.04 -6.10
N GLN A 114 5.00 -19.11 -6.85
CA GLN A 114 5.04 -19.14 -8.32
C GLN A 114 6.47 -18.95 -8.82
N LEU A 115 7.20 -17.97 -8.27
CA LEU A 115 8.59 -17.73 -8.66
C LEU A 115 9.53 -18.84 -8.19
N ARG A 116 9.32 -19.39 -6.97
CA ARG A 116 10.07 -20.56 -6.48
C ARG A 116 9.91 -21.78 -7.39
N ARG A 117 8.73 -21.98 -7.99
CA ARG A 117 8.51 -23.08 -8.95
C ARG A 117 9.24 -22.91 -10.28
N LEU A 118 9.62 -21.69 -10.67
CA LEU A 118 10.52 -21.48 -11.82
C LEU A 118 11.95 -21.94 -11.52
N GLU A 119 12.36 -21.90 -10.25
CA GLU A 119 13.63 -22.44 -9.79
C GLU A 119 13.59 -23.97 -9.71
N ASP A 120 12.58 -24.51 -9.03
CA ASP A 120 12.37 -25.94 -8.83
C ASP A 120 10.87 -26.29 -8.87
N PRO A 121 10.38 -26.93 -9.94
CA PRO A 121 8.98 -27.33 -10.06
C PRO A 121 8.48 -28.27 -8.97
N ALA A 122 9.38 -29.03 -8.32
CA ALA A 122 9.04 -29.98 -7.27
C ALA A 122 8.92 -29.33 -5.88
N THR A 123 9.16 -28.02 -5.77
CA THR A 123 9.15 -27.34 -4.47
C THR A 123 7.76 -27.33 -3.84
N GLN A 124 7.72 -27.68 -2.56
CA GLN A 124 6.48 -27.65 -1.78
C GLN A 124 6.05 -26.19 -1.50
N PRO A 125 4.74 -25.92 -1.40
CA PRO A 125 4.23 -24.60 -1.04
C PRO A 125 4.84 -24.10 0.27
N LEU A 126 5.30 -22.85 0.26
CA LEU A 126 5.76 -22.13 1.43
C LEU A 126 4.62 -21.27 2.03
N LEU A 127 3.66 -20.88 1.18
CA LEU A 127 2.60 -19.96 1.53
C LEU A 127 1.22 -20.64 1.59
N ARG A 128 0.38 -20.12 2.48
CA ARG A 128 -1.06 -20.41 2.56
C ARG A 128 -1.81 -19.07 2.57
N PRO A 129 -2.04 -18.46 1.41
CA PRO A 129 -2.60 -17.13 1.36
C PRO A 129 -4.05 -17.09 1.86
N THR A 130 -4.42 -15.99 2.51
CA THR A 130 -5.82 -15.70 2.85
C THR A 130 -6.24 -14.36 2.28
N LYS A 131 -7.48 -14.28 1.79
CA LYS A 131 -8.08 -13.07 1.24
C LYS A 131 -8.58 -12.18 2.37
N GLY A 132 -8.24 -10.90 2.30
CA GLY A 132 -8.84 -9.85 3.13
C GLY A 132 -9.46 -8.76 2.29
N VAL A 133 -10.68 -8.38 2.66
CA VAL A 133 -11.48 -7.36 1.98
C VAL A 133 -11.78 -6.20 2.92
N HIS A 134 -11.83 -5.00 2.35
CA HIS A 134 -12.34 -3.80 2.98
C HIS A 134 -13.41 -3.14 2.10
N VAL A 135 -14.31 -2.40 2.75
CA VAL A 135 -15.30 -1.54 2.09
C VAL A 135 -15.12 -0.12 2.56
N LEU A 136 -15.27 0.83 1.64
CA LEU A 136 -15.26 2.27 1.92
C LEU A 136 -16.69 2.80 1.94
N VAL A 137 -17.02 3.60 2.95
CA VAL A 137 -18.31 4.30 3.07
C VAL A 137 -18.08 5.76 3.44
N ARG A 138 -19.09 6.61 3.32
CA ARG A 138 -19.01 7.99 3.83
C ARG A 138 -18.89 8.00 5.36
N ARG A 139 -17.96 8.78 5.89
CA ARG A 139 -17.68 8.83 7.34
C ARG A 139 -18.82 9.40 8.14
N ASP A 140 -19.56 10.35 7.59
CA ASP A 140 -20.74 10.96 8.24
C ASP A 140 -21.86 9.96 8.58
N ARG A 141 -21.87 8.78 7.93
CA ARG A 141 -22.79 7.67 8.25
C ARG A 141 -22.45 6.98 9.57
N LEU A 142 -21.18 6.99 9.95
CA LEU A 142 -20.66 6.35 11.15
C LEU A 142 -20.31 7.37 12.24
N GLY A 143 -20.01 8.61 11.85
CA GLY A 143 -19.80 9.77 12.74
C GLY A 143 -18.69 9.57 13.76
N HIS A 144 -17.68 8.78 13.41
CA HIS A 144 -16.59 8.43 14.32
C HIS A 144 -15.39 9.35 14.15
N GLU A 145 -14.74 9.71 15.26
CA GLU A 145 -13.54 10.56 15.26
C GLU A 145 -12.25 9.73 15.27
N ASP A 146 -12.17 8.75 16.17
CA ASP A 146 -11.04 7.86 16.29
C ASP A 146 -11.18 6.61 15.40
N ALA A 147 -10.08 5.88 15.22
CA ALA A 147 -10.12 4.49 14.79
C ALA A 147 -10.89 3.64 15.82
N ILE A 148 -11.90 2.89 15.37
CA ILE A 148 -12.72 2.05 16.24
C ILE A 148 -12.40 0.58 16.00
N THR A 149 -11.87 -0.08 17.03
CA THR A 149 -11.73 -1.54 17.07
C THR A 149 -13.05 -2.17 17.51
N LEU A 150 -13.57 -3.11 16.73
CA LEU A 150 -14.78 -3.86 17.05
C LEU A 150 -14.55 -5.36 16.96
N THR A 151 -15.44 -6.11 17.59
CA THR A 151 -15.50 -7.56 17.50
C THR A 151 -16.73 -7.95 16.69
N SER A 152 -16.53 -8.66 15.58
CA SER A 152 -17.61 -9.16 14.75
C SER A 152 -18.57 -10.01 15.58
N PRO A 153 -19.89 -9.74 15.54
CA PRO A 153 -20.88 -10.54 16.25
C PRO A 153 -21.13 -11.90 15.56
N ILE A 154 -20.56 -12.11 14.37
CA ILE A 154 -20.75 -13.32 13.56
C ILE A 154 -19.82 -14.44 14.05
N ASP A 155 -18.56 -14.12 14.31
CA ASP A 155 -17.50 -15.10 14.60
C ASP A 155 -16.53 -14.68 15.72
N GLY A 156 -16.70 -13.49 16.31
CA GLY A 156 -15.84 -12.99 17.37
C GLY A 156 -14.49 -12.44 16.90
N ARG A 157 -14.28 -12.25 15.60
CA ARG A 157 -13.02 -11.70 15.07
C ARG A 157 -12.89 -10.20 15.32
N VAL A 158 -11.65 -9.74 15.49
CA VAL A 158 -11.34 -8.31 15.57
C VAL A 158 -11.38 -7.68 14.18
N MET A 159 -12.01 -6.52 14.10
CA MET A 159 -12.15 -5.67 12.93
C MET A 159 -11.94 -4.20 13.33
N PHE A 160 -11.80 -3.34 12.33
CA PHE A 160 -11.57 -1.92 12.48
C PHE A 160 -12.53 -1.13 11.59
N VAL A 161 -12.91 0.04 12.08
CA VAL A 161 -13.50 1.14 11.32
C VAL A 161 -12.52 2.30 11.42
N LEU A 162 -11.87 2.63 10.31
CA LEU A 162 -10.74 3.56 10.29
C LEU A 162 -11.09 4.82 9.51
N PRO A 163 -10.74 6.02 10.02
CA PRO A 163 -11.04 7.26 9.34
C PRO A 163 -10.07 7.46 8.16
N TRP A 164 -10.58 7.98 7.06
CA TRP A 164 -9.82 8.39 5.88
C TRP A 164 -10.47 9.67 5.33
N GLY A 165 -10.02 10.83 5.82
CA GLY A 165 -10.66 12.11 5.47
C GLY A 165 -12.16 12.10 5.75
N ASP A 166 -12.96 12.32 4.69
CA ASP A 166 -14.42 12.29 4.70
C ASP A 166 -15.03 10.88 4.58
N PHE A 167 -14.18 9.86 4.52
CA PHE A 167 -14.55 8.45 4.37
C PHE A 167 -14.14 7.62 5.59
N SER A 168 -14.74 6.45 5.68
CA SER A 168 -14.39 5.42 6.63
C SER A 168 -14.26 4.10 5.89
N TYR A 169 -13.18 3.37 6.16
CA TYR A 169 -13.07 2.00 5.67
C TYR A 169 -13.24 0.99 6.79
N ILE A 170 -13.96 -0.07 6.46
CA ILE A 170 -14.36 -1.14 7.38
C ILE A 170 -13.66 -2.41 6.93
N GLY A 171 -12.95 -3.06 7.84
CA GLY A 171 -12.29 -4.30 7.54
C GLY A 171 -11.74 -5.04 8.76
N THR A 172 -11.21 -6.23 8.61
CA THR A 172 -11.06 -6.96 7.34
C THR A 172 -11.72 -8.33 7.45
N THR A 173 -12.10 -8.89 6.30
CA THR A 173 -12.35 -10.34 6.18
C THR A 173 -11.02 -11.12 6.19
N ASP A 174 -11.12 -12.43 6.29
CA ASP A 174 -9.99 -13.36 6.24
C ASP A 174 -10.52 -14.75 5.92
N THR A 175 -10.47 -15.06 4.63
CA THR A 175 -10.99 -16.28 4.04
C THR A 175 -9.88 -17.02 3.32
N ASP A 176 -9.84 -18.35 3.48
CA ASP A 176 -8.93 -19.17 2.70
C ASP A 176 -9.29 -19.06 1.22
N THR A 177 -8.28 -18.93 0.36
CA THR A 177 -8.51 -18.81 -1.08
C THR A 177 -7.40 -19.46 -1.90
N THR A 178 -7.76 -19.86 -3.11
CA THR A 178 -6.85 -20.30 -4.17
C THR A 178 -6.88 -19.34 -5.37
N GLU A 179 -7.57 -18.21 -5.24
CA GLU A 179 -7.62 -17.17 -6.27
C GLU A 179 -6.21 -16.65 -6.59
N SER A 180 -6.01 -16.27 -7.86
CA SER A 180 -4.78 -15.61 -8.27
C SER A 180 -4.66 -14.26 -7.54
N PRO A 181 -3.46 -13.85 -7.07
CA PRO A 181 -3.29 -12.52 -6.52
C PRO A 181 -3.56 -11.40 -7.54
N ASP A 182 -3.53 -11.72 -8.84
CA ASP A 182 -3.88 -10.77 -9.93
C ASP A 182 -5.39 -10.57 -10.13
N GLU A 183 -6.23 -11.44 -9.57
CA GLU A 183 -7.68 -11.49 -9.86
C GLU A 183 -8.55 -11.36 -8.61
N VAL A 184 -7.94 -11.29 -7.42
CA VAL A 184 -8.67 -11.28 -6.15
C VAL A 184 -9.58 -10.05 -6.04
N ALA A 185 -10.84 -10.28 -5.71
CA ALA A 185 -11.85 -9.24 -5.58
C ALA A 185 -12.76 -9.46 -4.36
N ALA A 186 -13.45 -8.39 -3.95
CA ALA A 186 -14.49 -8.46 -2.94
C ALA A 186 -15.69 -9.25 -3.47
N THR A 187 -16.28 -10.11 -2.65
CA THR A 187 -17.56 -10.78 -2.97
C THR A 187 -18.72 -10.09 -2.27
N ALA A 188 -19.94 -10.33 -2.74
CA ALA A 188 -21.14 -9.86 -2.05
C ALA A 188 -21.20 -10.35 -0.58
N ASP A 189 -20.76 -11.59 -0.32
CA ASP A 189 -20.69 -12.15 1.03
C ASP A 189 -19.67 -11.41 1.91
N ASP A 190 -18.50 -11.03 1.35
CA ASP A 190 -17.52 -10.19 2.04
C ASP A 190 -18.15 -8.85 2.45
N ILE A 191 -18.84 -8.17 1.52
CA ILE A 191 -19.50 -6.88 1.76
C ILE A 191 -20.56 -7.01 2.84
N VAL A 192 -21.46 -7.99 2.72
CA VAL A 192 -22.53 -8.24 3.70
C VAL A 192 -21.95 -8.53 5.09
N TYR A 193 -20.89 -9.32 5.17
CA TYR A 193 -20.20 -9.59 6.44
C TYR A 193 -19.68 -8.30 7.08
N LEU A 194 -18.97 -7.46 6.32
CA LEU A 194 -18.38 -6.22 6.81
C LEU A 194 -19.44 -5.22 7.28
N LEU A 195 -20.49 -5.02 6.48
CA LEU A 195 -21.58 -4.10 6.81
C LEU A 195 -22.39 -4.56 8.03
N ARG A 196 -22.66 -5.88 8.16
CA ARG A 196 -23.32 -6.43 9.35
C ARG A 196 -22.50 -6.21 10.62
N SER A 197 -21.19 -6.46 10.55
CA SER A 197 -20.28 -6.24 11.68
C SER A 197 -20.22 -4.76 12.07
N ALA A 198 -20.10 -3.84 11.11
CA ALA A 198 -20.14 -2.40 11.37
C ALA A 198 -21.49 -1.95 11.97
N ASN A 199 -22.61 -2.37 11.39
CA ASN A 199 -23.95 -2.03 11.92
C ASN A 199 -24.16 -2.54 13.35
N SER A 200 -23.48 -3.61 13.78
CA SER A 200 -23.55 -4.07 15.17
C SER A 200 -22.90 -3.09 16.17
N ALA A 201 -21.86 -2.38 15.72
CA ALA A 201 -21.20 -1.32 16.48
C ALA A 201 -21.88 0.05 16.30
N PHE A 202 -22.51 0.29 15.14
CA PHE A 202 -23.16 1.55 14.75
C PHE A 202 -24.61 1.30 14.29
N PRO A 203 -25.54 0.94 15.20
CA PRO A 203 -26.88 0.47 14.83
C PRO A 203 -27.75 1.50 14.11
N ASN A 204 -27.44 2.79 14.28
CA ASN A 204 -28.17 3.88 13.62
C ASN A 204 -27.67 4.16 12.20
N ALA A 205 -26.47 3.69 11.82
CA ALA A 205 -25.90 3.91 10.50
C ALA A 205 -26.68 3.18 9.39
N ARG A 206 -27.22 1.99 9.72
CA ARG A 206 -28.01 1.13 8.82
C ARG A 206 -27.37 0.98 7.44
N LEU A 207 -26.06 0.74 7.43
CA LEU A 207 -25.30 0.62 6.19
C LEU A 207 -25.83 -0.53 5.34
N GLY A 208 -26.11 -0.25 4.07
CA GLY A 208 -26.44 -1.24 3.03
C GLY A 208 -25.45 -1.18 1.87
N GLU A 209 -25.62 -2.07 0.88
CA GLU A 209 -24.72 -2.14 -0.29
C GLU A 209 -24.64 -0.82 -1.06
N ALA A 210 -25.74 -0.07 -1.14
CA ALA A 210 -25.78 1.25 -1.79
C ALA A 210 -24.92 2.32 -1.08
N ASP A 211 -24.46 2.05 0.14
CA ASP A 211 -23.58 2.96 0.89
C ASP A 211 -22.10 2.68 0.64
N VAL A 212 -21.78 1.57 -0.03
CA VAL A 212 -20.41 1.20 -0.39
C VAL A 212 -19.98 2.03 -1.58
N LEU A 213 -18.95 2.84 -1.39
CA LEU A 213 -18.36 3.68 -2.42
C LEU A 213 -17.27 2.97 -3.20
N ALA A 214 -16.49 2.13 -2.54
CA ALA A 214 -15.41 1.36 -3.15
C ALA A 214 -15.10 0.12 -2.31
N THR A 215 -14.48 -0.88 -2.95
CA THR A 215 -13.94 -2.04 -2.27
C THR A 215 -12.49 -2.28 -2.72
N TRP A 216 -11.75 -3.01 -1.89
CA TRP A 216 -10.49 -3.63 -2.32
C TRP A 216 -10.27 -4.95 -1.59
N ALA A 217 -9.56 -5.84 -2.26
CA ALA A 217 -9.15 -7.12 -1.73
C ALA A 217 -7.63 -7.30 -1.87
N GLY A 218 -7.05 -8.10 -0.98
CA GLY A 218 -5.64 -8.47 -1.05
C GLY A 218 -5.39 -9.82 -0.42
N LEU A 219 -4.29 -10.46 -0.83
CA LEU A 219 -3.85 -11.74 -0.28
C LEU A 219 -2.74 -11.54 0.75
N ARG A 220 -2.92 -12.11 1.94
CA ARG A 220 -1.89 -12.17 2.98
C ARG A 220 -0.95 -13.33 2.67
N PRO A 221 0.36 -13.12 2.46
CA PRO A 221 1.30 -14.20 2.14
C PRO A 221 1.71 -14.97 3.40
N LEU A 222 0.75 -15.59 4.10
CA LEU A 222 1.02 -16.29 5.35
C LEU A 222 1.90 -17.53 5.13
N VAL A 223 2.86 -17.75 6.02
CA VAL A 223 3.71 -18.95 6.01
C VAL A 223 2.87 -20.17 6.39
N ALA A 224 2.96 -21.23 5.58
CA ALA A 224 2.29 -22.50 5.88
C ALA A 224 2.83 -23.12 7.19
N PRO A 225 1.96 -23.65 8.08
CA PRO A 225 2.39 -24.22 9.36
C PRO A 225 3.49 -25.30 9.23
N GLU A 226 3.38 -26.17 8.21
CA GLU A 226 4.32 -27.25 7.94
C GLU A 226 5.69 -26.73 7.49
N ALA A 227 5.75 -25.53 6.89
CA ALA A 227 7.00 -24.88 6.55
C ALA A 227 7.64 -24.21 7.77
N ALA A 228 6.84 -23.56 8.63
CA ALA A 228 7.32 -22.96 9.87
C ALA A 228 7.97 -23.99 10.80
N MET A 229 7.43 -25.22 10.85
CA MET A 229 8.00 -26.31 11.66
C MET A 229 9.34 -26.86 11.16
N ARG A 230 9.66 -26.71 9.86
CA ARG A 230 10.88 -27.27 9.24
C ARG A 230 12.09 -26.34 9.32
N ALA A 231 11.88 -25.06 9.61
CA ALA A 231 12.95 -24.08 9.63
C ALA A 231 13.58 -23.97 11.05
N SER A 232 14.90 -24.09 11.11
CA SER A 232 15.69 -24.21 12.35
C SER A 232 15.92 -22.90 13.10
N SER A 233 15.61 -21.76 12.49
CA SER A 233 15.72 -20.42 13.10
C SER A 233 14.62 -19.51 12.53
N VAL A 234 13.56 -19.22 13.29
CA VAL A 234 12.40 -18.51 12.76
C VAL A 234 11.83 -17.53 13.80
N SER A 235 11.77 -16.25 13.41
CA SER A 235 10.77 -15.32 13.92
C SER A 235 9.39 -15.81 13.46
N ARG A 236 8.40 -15.93 14.36
CA ARG A 236 7.06 -16.45 14.02
C ARG A 236 6.33 -15.68 12.90
N GLU A 237 6.86 -14.55 12.43
CA GLU A 237 6.20 -13.66 11.49
C GLU A 237 6.68 -13.78 10.03
N HIS A 238 7.97 -14.09 9.77
CA HIS A 238 8.53 -14.20 8.41
C HIS A 238 9.65 -15.25 8.31
N LEU A 239 9.93 -15.70 7.09
CA LEU A 239 10.94 -16.69 6.75
C LEU A 239 11.85 -16.20 5.62
N ILE A 240 13.14 -16.48 5.73
CA ILE A 240 14.10 -16.37 4.62
C ILE A 240 14.60 -17.78 4.32
N VAL A 241 14.34 -18.25 3.11
CA VAL A 241 14.74 -19.59 2.65
C VAL A 241 15.56 -19.49 1.39
N GLU A 242 16.42 -20.48 1.16
CA GLU A 242 17.17 -20.60 -0.07
C GLU A 242 16.64 -21.79 -0.89
N GLY A 243 16.42 -21.56 -2.18
CA GLY A 243 16.08 -22.62 -3.13
C GLY A 243 17.30 -23.42 -3.62
N SER A 244 17.04 -24.49 -4.37
CA SER A 244 18.08 -25.42 -4.86
C SER A 244 19.05 -24.79 -5.85
N GLY A 245 18.64 -23.73 -6.56
CA GLY A 245 19.49 -22.92 -7.44
C GLY A 245 20.15 -21.74 -6.72
N GLY A 246 19.92 -21.55 -5.43
CA GLY A 246 20.53 -20.50 -4.61
C GLY A 246 19.78 -19.18 -4.58
N MET A 247 18.56 -19.10 -5.11
CA MET A 247 17.71 -17.92 -4.96
C MET A 247 17.24 -17.79 -3.51
N LEU A 248 17.40 -16.60 -2.93
CA LEU A 248 16.86 -16.29 -1.61
C LEU A 248 15.39 -15.91 -1.77
N THR A 249 14.51 -16.44 -0.92
CA THR A 249 13.09 -16.06 -0.88
C THR A 249 12.71 -15.57 0.50
N ILE A 250 12.06 -14.41 0.57
CA ILE A 250 11.38 -13.95 1.78
C ILE A 250 9.87 -14.26 1.69
N ALA A 251 9.32 -14.85 2.75
CA ALA A 251 7.93 -15.24 2.86
C ALA A 251 7.33 -14.80 4.21
N GLY A 252 6.03 -14.54 4.25
CA GLY A 252 5.39 -13.96 5.43
C GLY A 252 5.67 -12.48 5.58
N GLY A 253 5.66 -12.03 6.83
CA GLY A 253 5.92 -10.65 7.20
C GLY A 253 4.69 -9.77 7.27
N LYS A 254 4.93 -8.54 7.72
CA LYS A 254 3.92 -7.47 7.81
C LYS A 254 4.54 -6.19 7.27
N LEU A 255 3.68 -5.28 6.80
CA LEU A 255 4.12 -3.94 6.41
C LEU A 255 4.84 -3.24 7.57
N THR A 256 4.38 -3.41 8.81
CA THR A 256 5.00 -2.77 9.99
C THR A 256 6.43 -3.23 10.28
N THR A 257 6.82 -4.43 9.84
CA THR A 257 8.16 -4.99 10.07
C THR A 257 9.06 -4.96 8.83
N TYR A 258 8.60 -4.38 7.71
CA TYR A 258 9.27 -4.43 6.41
C TYR A 258 10.74 -4.03 6.44
N ARG A 259 11.10 -2.96 7.17
CA ARG A 259 12.47 -2.47 7.27
C ARG A 259 13.40 -3.47 7.97
N VAL A 260 12.93 -4.10 9.05
CA VAL A 260 13.72 -5.10 9.80
C VAL A 260 13.89 -6.35 8.94
N MET A 261 12.81 -6.80 8.30
CA MET A 261 12.84 -7.92 7.36
C MET A 261 13.82 -7.66 6.20
N ALA A 262 13.77 -6.47 5.59
CA ALA A 262 14.67 -6.08 4.52
C ALA A 262 16.13 -6.12 4.96
N ALA A 263 16.42 -5.69 6.19
CA ALA A 263 17.78 -5.74 6.72
C ALA A 263 18.28 -7.18 6.92
N GLU A 264 17.43 -8.10 7.37
CA GLU A 264 17.79 -9.53 7.47
C GLU A 264 18.02 -10.16 6.09
N VAL A 265 17.23 -9.79 5.08
CA VAL A 265 17.44 -10.20 3.69
C VAL A 265 18.76 -9.66 3.15
N VAL A 266 19.07 -8.39 3.40
CA VAL A 266 20.35 -7.79 3.00
C VAL A 266 21.52 -8.47 3.70
N ASP A 267 21.40 -8.81 4.98
CA ASP A 267 22.44 -9.56 5.70
C ASP A 267 22.67 -10.94 5.04
N ALA A 268 21.61 -11.65 4.63
CA ALA A 268 21.72 -12.91 3.90
C ALA A 268 22.34 -12.73 2.50
N VAL A 269 21.98 -11.67 1.77
CA VAL A 269 22.58 -11.33 0.48
C VAL A 269 24.08 -11.02 0.64
N MET A 270 24.45 -10.24 1.65
CA MET A 270 25.85 -9.89 1.91
C MET A 270 26.71 -11.10 2.24
N GLN A 271 26.20 -12.04 3.03
CA GLN A 271 26.89 -13.31 3.29
C GLN A 271 27.20 -14.07 1.98
N ARG A 272 26.30 -14.00 0.98
CA ARG A 272 26.52 -14.61 -0.34
C ARG A 272 27.55 -13.89 -1.18
N LEU A 273 27.46 -12.57 -1.21
CA LEU A 273 28.42 -11.74 -1.93
C LEU A 273 29.83 -11.94 -1.34
N GLU A 274 29.97 -11.95 -0.01
CA GLU A 274 31.24 -12.23 0.66
C GLU A 274 31.80 -13.62 0.31
N ALA A 275 30.95 -14.65 0.29
CA ALA A 275 31.35 -16.00 -0.11
C ALA A 275 31.79 -16.09 -1.59
N GLN A 276 31.35 -15.14 -2.43
CA GLN A 276 31.77 -14.98 -3.83
C GLN A 276 32.98 -14.04 -4.00
N GLY A 277 33.57 -13.54 -2.89
CA GLY A 277 34.75 -12.67 -2.90
C GLY A 277 34.45 -11.18 -3.05
N TYR A 278 33.18 -10.76 -2.99
CA TYR A 278 32.84 -9.34 -2.95
C TYR A 278 33.18 -8.74 -1.57
N PRO A 279 33.60 -7.47 -1.52
CA PRO A 279 33.92 -6.82 -0.25
C PRO A 279 32.68 -6.63 0.61
N ARG A 280 32.86 -6.80 1.92
CA ARG A 280 31.83 -6.47 2.91
C ARG A 280 31.58 -4.97 2.93
N VAL A 281 30.31 -4.58 2.88
CA VAL A 281 29.87 -3.20 3.12
C VAL A 281 29.22 -3.09 4.50
N GLY A 282 29.32 -1.90 5.11
CA GLY A 282 28.69 -1.59 6.39
C GLY A 282 27.15 -1.55 6.27
N ARG A 283 26.46 -1.80 7.38
CA ARG A 283 25.00 -1.73 7.44
C ARG A 283 24.52 -0.27 7.37
N PRO A 284 23.59 0.08 6.46
CA PRO A 284 23.08 1.44 6.37
C PRO A 284 22.17 1.79 7.57
N PRO A 285 22.14 3.07 8.01
CA PRO A 285 21.31 3.54 9.14
C PRO A 285 19.85 3.78 8.72
N THR A 286 19.21 2.73 8.18
CA THR A 286 17.82 2.76 7.66
C THR A 286 16.76 3.05 8.72
N ASP A 287 17.10 2.93 10.00
CA ASP A 287 16.24 3.27 11.14
C ASP A 287 16.33 4.75 11.55
N GLN A 288 17.27 5.51 10.97
CA GLN A 288 17.53 6.92 11.31
C GLN A 288 17.35 7.85 10.11
N THR A 289 17.37 7.30 8.89
CA THR A 289 17.28 8.09 7.66
C THR A 289 15.82 8.22 7.23
N PRO A 290 15.29 9.45 7.06
CA PRO A 290 13.94 9.64 6.57
C PRO A 290 13.83 9.21 5.10
N LEU A 291 12.67 8.68 4.74
CA LEU A 291 12.33 8.42 3.34
C LEU A 291 12.05 9.74 2.59
N PRO A 292 12.17 9.76 1.24
CA PRO A 292 11.80 10.89 0.40
C PRO A 292 10.45 11.52 0.76
N GLY A 293 10.43 12.82 1.03
CA GLY A 293 9.22 13.56 1.44
C GLY A 293 9.04 13.65 2.96
N GLY A 294 9.67 12.75 3.72
CA GLY A 294 9.57 12.66 5.19
C GLY A 294 10.68 13.39 5.95
N GLU A 295 11.45 14.26 5.31
CA GLU A 295 12.63 14.90 5.93
C GLU A 295 12.26 15.96 6.99
N ALA A 296 11.02 16.50 6.96
CA ALA A 296 10.54 17.49 7.90
C ALA A 296 9.69 16.87 9.01
N ALA A 297 9.99 17.21 10.27
CA ALA A 297 9.20 16.80 11.44
C ALA A 297 7.92 17.63 11.61
N ASP A 298 7.95 18.89 11.19
CA ASP A 298 6.80 19.80 11.18
C ASP A 298 6.42 20.10 9.72
N LEU A 299 5.16 19.81 9.39
CA LEU A 299 4.62 19.98 8.04
C LEU A 299 3.94 21.34 7.86
N GLU A 300 3.59 22.05 8.94
CA GLU A 300 2.84 23.31 8.86
C GLU A 300 3.53 24.37 7.98
N PRO A 301 4.85 24.60 8.10
CA PRO A 301 5.53 25.62 7.29
C PRO A 301 5.52 25.31 5.78
N LEU A 302 5.40 24.03 5.40
CA LEU A 302 5.51 23.57 4.02
C LEU A 302 4.36 24.09 3.15
N GLY A 303 3.21 24.42 3.73
CA GLY A 303 2.04 24.88 2.98
C GLY A 303 2.10 26.35 2.53
N SER A 304 2.90 27.19 3.19
CA SER A 304 2.92 28.64 2.96
C SER A 304 3.15 29.04 1.50
N PRO A 305 4.12 28.45 0.76
CA PRO A 305 4.34 28.77 -0.64
C PRO A 305 3.13 28.44 -1.53
N GLY A 306 2.39 27.36 -1.22
CA GLY A 306 1.17 27.00 -1.96
C GLY A 306 0.07 28.05 -1.79
N LEU A 307 -0.11 28.57 -0.57
CA LEU A 307 -1.07 29.63 -0.29
C LEU A 307 -0.70 30.95 -0.98
N GLU A 308 0.59 31.31 -0.98
CA GLU A 308 1.11 32.49 -1.68
C GLU A 308 0.90 32.40 -3.20
N LEU A 309 0.92 31.19 -3.77
CA LEU A 309 0.61 30.94 -5.17
C LEU A 309 -0.89 30.97 -5.50
N GLY A 310 -1.75 31.10 -4.49
CA GLY A 310 -3.21 31.18 -4.64
C GLY A 310 -3.92 29.82 -4.71
N LEU A 311 -3.28 28.74 -4.25
CA LEU A 311 -3.94 27.43 -4.17
C LEU A 311 -5.03 27.45 -3.08
N PRO A 312 -6.16 26.75 -3.28
CA PRO A 312 -7.12 26.49 -2.22
C PRO A 312 -6.46 25.81 -1.02
N ILE A 313 -6.88 26.17 0.20
CA ILE A 313 -6.30 25.61 1.44
C ILE A 313 -6.38 24.08 1.49
N ASP A 314 -7.47 23.49 0.99
CA ASP A 314 -7.66 22.03 0.96
C ASP A 314 -6.68 21.35 0.02
N THR A 315 -6.39 21.95 -1.14
CA THR A 315 -5.35 21.50 -2.06
C THR A 315 -3.97 21.61 -1.43
N VAL A 316 -3.66 22.71 -0.72
CA VAL A 316 -2.37 22.84 -0.01
C VAL A 316 -2.22 21.77 1.06
N ASN A 317 -3.24 21.57 1.89
CA ASN A 317 -3.25 20.55 2.94
C ASN A 317 -3.09 19.14 2.38
N HIS A 318 -3.77 18.84 1.28
CA HIS A 318 -3.62 17.59 0.53
C HIS A 318 -2.17 17.37 0.07
N LEU A 319 -1.60 18.35 -0.63
CA LEU A 319 -0.24 18.25 -1.17
C LEU A 319 0.81 18.09 -0.06
N VAL A 320 0.68 18.84 1.03
CA VAL A 320 1.59 18.75 2.17
C VAL A 320 1.48 17.38 2.86
N ARG A 321 0.26 16.85 3.05
CA ARG A 321 0.05 15.54 3.68
C ARG A 321 0.56 14.39 2.80
N LEU A 322 0.33 14.46 1.49
CA LEU A 322 0.65 13.36 0.56
C LEU A 322 2.13 13.33 0.12
N TYR A 323 2.75 14.49 -0.02
CA TYR A 323 4.12 14.63 -0.54
C TYR A 323 5.14 15.14 0.48
N GLY A 324 4.72 15.64 1.64
CA GLY A 324 5.61 16.21 2.63
C GLY A 324 6.50 17.29 2.03
N THR A 325 7.82 17.19 2.23
CA THR A 325 8.79 18.17 1.70
C THR A 325 8.80 18.26 0.16
N GLU A 326 8.33 17.23 -0.54
CA GLU A 326 8.31 17.20 -2.01
C GLU A 326 7.14 17.98 -2.61
N CYS A 327 6.19 18.47 -1.80
CA CYS A 327 5.12 19.36 -2.27
C CYS A 327 5.68 20.62 -2.95
N ALA A 328 6.87 21.09 -2.55
CA ALA A 328 7.58 22.20 -3.18
C ALA A 328 7.81 21.98 -4.68
N ALA A 329 8.05 20.74 -5.11
CA ALA A 329 8.22 20.44 -6.53
C ALA A 329 6.92 20.65 -7.31
N ILE A 330 5.75 20.43 -6.69
CA ILE A 330 4.43 20.62 -7.29
C ILE A 330 4.08 22.11 -7.35
N PHE A 331 4.36 22.85 -6.28
CA PHE A 331 4.23 24.32 -6.27
C PHE A 331 5.05 24.95 -7.40
N ASN A 332 6.28 24.49 -7.62
CA ASN A 332 7.12 24.95 -8.73
C ASN A 332 6.54 24.62 -10.12
N LEU A 333 5.76 23.55 -10.26
CA LEU A 333 5.07 23.24 -11.52
C LEU A 333 3.93 24.23 -11.76
N VAL A 334 3.10 24.47 -10.74
CA VAL A 334 2.00 25.45 -10.80
C VAL A 334 2.52 26.87 -11.02
N GLU A 335 3.67 27.21 -10.42
CA GLU A 335 4.27 28.52 -10.60
C GLU A 335 4.61 28.79 -12.06
N LYS A 336 5.21 27.79 -12.74
CA LYS A 336 5.61 27.83 -14.15
C LYS A 336 4.43 27.77 -15.12
N ASP A 337 3.40 27.01 -14.79
CA ASP A 337 2.19 26.88 -15.61
C ASP A 337 0.95 26.84 -14.71
N ARG A 338 0.25 27.98 -14.66
CA ARG A 338 -0.96 28.14 -13.83
C ARG A 338 -2.12 27.29 -14.30
N THR A 339 -2.10 26.78 -15.54
CA THR A 339 -3.16 25.88 -16.02
C THR A 339 -3.13 24.54 -15.27
N LEU A 340 -1.99 24.14 -14.70
CA LEU A 340 -1.84 22.92 -13.92
C LEU A 340 -2.50 22.97 -12.54
N LEU A 341 -3.02 24.14 -12.12
CA LEU A 341 -3.83 24.29 -10.91
C LEU A 341 -5.25 23.72 -11.08
N GLN A 342 -5.68 23.42 -12.31
CA GLN A 342 -7.00 22.84 -12.55
C GLN A 342 -7.16 21.52 -11.77
N PRO A 343 -8.31 21.32 -11.09
CA PRO A 343 -8.59 20.07 -10.40
C PRO A 343 -8.75 18.92 -11.40
N LEU A 344 -8.41 17.70 -10.98
CA LEU A 344 -8.69 16.48 -11.75
C LEU A 344 -10.16 16.08 -11.66
N ASP A 345 -10.77 16.29 -10.49
CA ASP A 345 -12.21 16.13 -10.24
C ASP A 345 -12.66 17.25 -9.29
N PRO A 346 -13.81 17.91 -9.50
CA PRO A 346 -14.28 18.99 -8.65
C PRO A 346 -14.55 18.59 -7.18
N ARG A 347 -14.66 17.29 -6.88
CA ARG A 347 -14.91 16.74 -5.54
C ARG A 347 -13.64 16.28 -4.83
N HIS A 348 -12.48 16.40 -5.47
CA HIS A 348 -11.20 15.91 -4.95
C HIS A 348 -10.14 17.02 -4.96
N PRO A 349 -9.28 17.14 -3.93
CA PRO A 349 -8.31 18.25 -3.85
C PRO A 349 -7.16 18.16 -4.86
N ALA A 350 -6.98 17.02 -5.52
CA ALA A 350 -5.89 16.79 -6.45
C ALA A 350 -5.99 17.61 -7.74
N ILE A 351 -4.84 18.07 -8.22
CA ILE A 351 -4.68 18.97 -9.37
C ILE A 351 -3.83 18.34 -10.47
N GLN A 352 -3.92 18.89 -11.69
CA GLN A 352 -3.19 18.39 -12.85
C GLN A 352 -1.65 18.40 -12.66
N ALA A 353 -1.11 19.32 -11.86
CA ALA A 353 0.33 19.37 -11.54
C ALA A 353 0.85 18.07 -10.89
N GLU A 354 0.02 17.38 -10.10
CA GLU A 354 0.39 16.11 -9.46
C GLU A 354 0.65 15.03 -10.50
N VAL A 355 -0.13 14.97 -11.59
CA VAL A 355 0.07 13.98 -12.67
C VAL A 355 1.48 14.09 -13.26
N LEU A 356 1.95 15.31 -13.52
CA LEU A 356 3.31 15.55 -14.02
C LEU A 356 4.35 15.13 -12.98
N HIS A 357 4.12 15.45 -11.70
CA HIS A 357 5.04 15.05 -10.63
C HIS A 357 5.19 13.54 -10.56
N VAL A 358 4.08 12.80 -10.54
CA VAL A 358 4.10 11.35 -10.32
C VAL A 358 4.67 10.60 -11.54
N VAL A 359 4.47 11.09 -12.76
CA VAL A 359 5.13 10.54 -13.94
C VAL A 359 6.65 10.78 -13.87
N ARG A 360 7.07 12.02 -13.58
CA ARG A 360 8.48 12.40 -13.59
C ARG A 360 9.30 11.80 -12.45
N ARG A 361 8.68 11.57 -11.29
CA ARG A 361 9.41 11.24 -10.05
C ARG A 361 8.98 9.93 -9.39
N GLU A 362 7.87 9.34 -9.81
CA GLU A 362 7.22 8.24 -9.07
C GLU A 362 6.84 7.04 -9.93
N LEU A 363 7.53 6.88 -11.07
CA LEU A 363 7.47 5.68 -11.92
C LEU A 363 6.05 5.35 -12.42
N ALA A 364 5.18 6.36 -12.54
CA ALA A 364 3.82 6.16 -13.06
C ALA A 364 3.88 5.99 -14.59
N CYS A 365 3.47 4.81 -15.06
CA CYS A 365 3.51 4.44 -16.49
C CYS A 365 2.12 4.14 -17.05
N ARG A 366 1.11 3.94 -16.20
CA ARG A 366 -0.28 3.70 -16.58
C ARG A 366 -1.21 4.65 -15.84
N VAL A 367 -2.38 4.95 -16.43
CA VAL A 367 -3.42 5.79 -15.79
C VAL A 367 -3.83 5.27 -14.41
N GLU A 368 -3.88 3.94 -14.23
CA GLU A 368 -4.19 3.32 -12.94
C GLU A 368 -3.12 3.57 -11.86
N ASP A 369 -1.84 3.72 -12.24
CA ASP A 369 -0.79 4.07 -11.28
C ASP A 369 -1.15 5.39 -10.61
N VAL A 370 -1.59 6.37 -11.41
CA VAL A 370 -1.98 7.71 -10.97
C VAL A 370 -3.29 7.67 -10.16
N LEU A 371 -4.37 7.19 -10.76
CA LEU A 371 -5.72 7.31 -10.19
C LEU A 371 -5.97 6.39 -8.99
N VAL A 372 -5.30 5.23 -8.93
CA VAL A 372 -5.50 4.27 -7.84
C VAL A 372 -4.44 4.42 -6.76
N ARG A 373 -3.15 4.39 -7.14
CA ARG A 373 -2.04 4.19 -6.18
C ARG A 373 -1.29 5.47 -5.79
N ARG A 374 -1.44 6.57 -6.55
CA ARG A 374 -0.78 7.84 -6.21
C ARG A 374 -1.74 8.84 -5.60
N LEU A 375 -2.93 8.98 -6.19
CA LEU A 375 -3.86 10.06 -5.88
C LEU A 375 -5.19 9.58 -5.27
N HIS A 376 -5.44 8.28 -5.18
CA HIS A 376 -6.64 7.67 -4.58
C HIS A 376 -8.01 8.09 -5.12
N LEU A 377 -8.08 8.79 -6.27
CA LEU A 377 -9.35 9.16 -6.92
C LEU A 377 -10.28 7.97 -7.13
N TYR A 378 -9.72 6.78 -7.41
CA TYR A 378 -10.51 5.54 -7.53
C TYR A 378 -11.39 5.29 -6.29
N TYR A 379 -10.90 5.60 -5.09
CA TYR A 379 -11.62 5.38 -3.83
C TYR A 379 -12.49 6.57 -3.45
N GLU A 380 -12.02 7.79 -3.73
CA GLU A 380 -12.56 9.01 -3.14
C GLU A 380 -13.61 9.73 -4.01
N VAL A 381 -13.80 9.32 -5.27
CA VAL A 381 -14.86 9.88 -6.13
C VAL A 381 -15.88 8.83 -6.61
N PRO A 382 -17.19 9.15 -6.70
CA PRO A 382 -18.24 8.19 -7.05
C PRO A 382 -18.11 7.43 -8.37
N ASP A 383 -17.45 8.02 -9.37
CA ASP A 383 -17.22 7.39 -10.68
C ASP A 383 -15.82 6.75 -10.77
N HIS A 384 -15.15 6.58 -9.63
CA HIS A 384 -13.82 6.00 -9.51
C HIS A 384 -12.79 6.67 -10.43
N GLY A 385 -12.89 7.98 -10.67
CA GLY A 385 -11.97 8.72 -11.53
C GLY A 385 -12.17 8.50 -13.04
N ALA A 386 -13.25 7.85 -13.47
CA ALA A 386 -13.55 7.60 -14.88
C ALA A 386 -13.62 8.88 -15.72
N ALA A 387 -14.17 9.96 -15.16
CA ALA A 387 -14.20 11.28 -15.77
C ALA A 387 -12.81 11.90 -15.91
N ALA A 388 -11.94 11.73 -14.89
CA ALA A 388 -10.58 12.25 -14.88
C ALA A 388 -9.61 11.49 -15.81
N ALA A 389 -9.93 10.23 -16.17
CA ALA A 389 -9.04 9.33 -16.92
C ALA A 389 -8.51 9.92 -18.24
N ALA A 390 -9.34 10.63 -19.01
CA ALA A 390 -8.90 11.24 -20.27
C ALA A 390 -7.91 12.39 -20.05
N THR A 391 -8.17 13.26 -19.07
CA THR A 391 -7.28 14.36 -18.69
C THR A 391 -5.95 13.80 -18.18
N VAL A 392 -5.99 12.80 -17.30
CA VAL A 392 -4.78 12.13 -16.79
C VAL A 392 -3.98 11.51 -17.93
N ALA A 393 -4.60 10.72 -18.81
CA ALA A 393 -3.91 10.09 -19.92
C ALA A 393 -3.29 11.10 -20.91
N ALA A 394 -3.95 12.25 -21.13
CA ALA A 394 -3.40 13.32 -21.96
C ALA A 394 -2.18 13.99 -21.32
N LEU A 395 -2.21 14.24 -20.01
CA LEU A 395 -1.07 14.79 -19.26
C LEU A 395 0.10 13.80 -19.21
N MET A 396 -0.18 12.52 -18.93
CA MET A 396 0.82 11.45 -18.99
C MET A 396 1.43 11.35 -20.39
N GLY A 397 0.60 11.45 -21.44
CA GLY A 397 1.08 11.38 -22.82
C GLY A 397 2.06 12.49 -23.19
N ARG A 398 1.90 13.70 -22.64
CA ARG A 398 2.87 14.80 -22.82
C ARG A 398 4.23 14.48 -22.19
N GLU A 399 4.23 13.78 -21.06
CA GLU A 399 5.46 13.43 -20.33
C GLU A 399 6.14 12.16 -20.87
N LEU A 400 5.36 11.19 -21.30
CA LEU A 400 5.82 9.87 -21.77
C LEU A 400 5.95 9.77 -23.29
N GLY A 401 5.59 10.82 -24.03
CA GLY A 401 5.68 10.87 -25.49
C GLY A 401 4.62 10.01 -26.19
N TRP A 402 3.44 9.86 -25.59
CA TRP A 402 2.32 9.13 -26.20
C TRP A 402 1.65 9.98 -27.28
N ASP A 403 1.21 9.32 -28.35
CA ASP A 403 0.28 9.93 -29.30
C ASP A 403 -1.15 9.97 -28.73
N LEU A 404 -2.04 10.71 -29.41
CA LEU A 404 -3.43 10.89 -28.98
C LEU A 404 -4.19 9.55 -28.93
N GLU A 405 -3.87 8.60 -29.81
CA GLU A 405 -4.52 7.30 -29.85
C GLU A 405 -4.13 6.46 -28.62
N HIS A 406 -2.84 6.47 -28.27
CA HIS A 406 -2.33 5.80 -27.09
C HIS A 406 -2.91 6.39 -25.81
N SER A 407 -2.93 7.72 -25.66
CA SER A 407 -3.61 8.37 -24.53
C SER A 407 -5.10 7.97 -24.44
N ALA A 408 -5.81 7.90 -25.57
CA ALA A 408 -7.20 7.47 -25.58
C ALA A 408 -7.37 5.99 -25.15
N ARG A 409 -6.51 5.09 -25.65
CA ARG A 409 -6.50 3.67 -25.27
C ARG A 409 -6.17 3.46 -23.79
N GLU A 410 -5.25 4.24 -23.24
CA GLU A 410 -4.90 4.20 -21.81
C GLU A 410 -6.09 4.60 -20.92
N ALA A 411 -6.78 5.68 -21.28
CA ALA A 411 -7.99 6.12 -20.57
C ALA A 411 -9.11 5.08 -20.67
N GLU A 412 -9.31 4.49 -21.85
CA GLU A 412 -10.35 3.48 -22.06
C GLU A 412 -10.04 2.17 -21.32
N ARG A 413 -8.77 1.73 -21.32
CA ARG A 413 -8.37 0.56 -20.53
C ARG A 413 -8.68 0.76 -19.05
N TYR A 414 -8.41 1.94 -18.50
CA TYR A 414 -8.75 2.23 -17.11
C TYR A 414 -10.27 2.09 -16.86
N ARG A 415 -11.10 2.72 -17.69
CA ARG A 415 -12.56 2.65 -17.57
C ARG A 415 -13.10 1.23 -17.70
N ALA A 416 -12.58 0.46 -18.65
CA ALA A 416 -12.93 -0.95 -18.82
C ALA A 416 -12.50 -1.82 -17.63
N GLY A 417 -11.47 -1.41 -16.88
CA GLY A 417 -11.06 -2.07 -15.64
C GLY A 417 -12.06 -1.90 -14.49
N LEU A 418 -12.75 -0.75 -14.43
CA LEU A 418 -13.69 -0.44 -13.34
C LEU A 418 -14.89 -1.41 -13.29
N SER A 419 -15.31 -1.98 -14.41
CA SER A 419 -16.41 -2.95 -14.43
C SER A 419 -16.09 -4.29 -13.76
N ARG A 420 -14.83 -4.50 -13.37
CA ARG A 420 -14.35 -5.69 -12.65
C ARG A 420 -14.22 -5.48 -11.14
N SER A 421 -14.47 -4.26 -10.66
CA SER A 421 -14.15 -3.81 -9.29
C SER A 421 -15.36 -3.70 -8.38
#